data_AF-A0A256XB17-F1
#
_entry.id   AF-A0A256XB17-F1
#
_cell.length_a   1.000
_cell.length_b   1.000
_cell.length_c   1.000
_cell.angle_alpha   90.00
_cell.angle_beta   90.00
_cell.angle_gamma   90.00
#
_symmetry.space_group_name_H-M   'P 1'
#
loop_
_entity.id
_entity.type
_entity.pdbx_description
1 polymer ?
#
loop_
_entity_poly.entity_id
_entity_poly.type
_entity_poly.pdbx_seq_one_letter_code
_entity_poly.pdbx_strand_id
1 'polypeptide(L)'
;MSSIKVLKGLIYSIRRGSNARLNHALIVIPGIESIKELQKFVGKKVVWKSRTGKLFVGRVKKVWNRKGDLLVIFRKGLPGQALGTEVEIIMEQNV
;
A
#
# COMPACT_ATOMS: atom_id res chain seq x y z
N MET A 1 -5.52 -19.69 16.54
CA MET A 1 -5.69 -18.35 17.18
C MET A 1 -5.11 -17.34 16.20
N SER A 2 -5.92 -16.44 15.62
CA SER A 2 -5.47 -15.58 14.51
C SER A 2 -4.50 -14.50 15.00
N SER A 3 -3.28 -14.47 14.49
CA SER A 3 -2.32 -13.40 14.79
C SER A 3 -2.35 -12.34 13.68
N ILE A 4 -2.43 -11.06 14.08
CA ILE A 4 -2.36 -9.93 13.17
C ILE A 4 -0.90 -9.51 13.05
N LYS A 5 -0.34 -9.60 11.86
CA LYS A 5 1.01 -9.12 11.54
C LYS A 5 0.90 -7.83 10.73
N VAL A 6 1.59 -6.78 11.17
CA VAL A 6 1.68 -5.52 10.46
C VAL A 6 3.05 -5.41 9.81
N LEU A 7 3.07 -5.07 8.52
CA LEU A 7 4.29 -4.85 7.76
C LEU A 7 4.33 -3.41 7.25
N LYS A 8 5.52 -2.79 7.27
CA LYS A 8 5.69 -1.43 6.77
C LYS A 8 6.04 -1.44 5.28
N GLY A 9 5.47 -0.50 4.54
CA GLY A 9 5.83 -0.18 3.15
C GLY A 9 6.03 1.32 2.98
N LEU A 10 6.59 1.74 1.85
CA LEU A 10 6.81 3.14 1.50
C LEU A 10 5.95 3.53 0.30
N ILE A 11 5.29 4.69 0.38
CA ILE A 11 4.57 5.24 -0.77
C ILE A 11 5.58 5.80 -1.76
N TYR A 12 5.84 5.06 -2.82
CA TYR A 12 6.78 5.45 -3.86
C TYR A 12 6.19 6.46 -4.85
N SER A 13 4.92 6.29 -5.21
CA SER A 13 4.25 7.17 -6.16
C SER A 13 2.76 7.29 -5.85
N ILE A 14 2.19 8.47 -6.04
CA ILE A 14 0.75 8.73 -5.94
C ILE A 14 0.30 9.23 -7.30
N ARG A 15 -0.76 8.65 -7.85
CA ARG A 15 -1.34 9.15 -9.10
C ARG A 15 -1.95 10.52 -8.88
N ARG A 16 -1.51 11.50 -9.70
CA ARG A 16 -2.01 12.88 -9.70
C ARG A 16 -2.52 13.24 -11.11
N GLY A 17 -3.54 14.10 -11.20
CA GLY A 17 -4.08 14.62 -12.47
C GLY A 17 -5.61 14.50 -12.61
N SER A 18 -6.22 15.35 -13.44
CA SER A 18 -7.68 15.45 -13.65
C SER A 18 -8.33 14.16 -14.17
N ASN A 19 -7.62 13.40 -15.01
CA ASN A 19 -8.06 12.10 -15.54
C ASN A 19 -7.39 10.91 -14.84
N ALA A 20 -6.59 11.17 -13.80
CA ALA A 20 -5.91 10.11 -13.08
C ALA A 20 -6.87 9.45 -12.09
N ARG A 21 -6.70 8.15 -11.88
CA ARG A 21 -7.32 7.45 -10.75
C ARG A 21 -6.64 7.93 -9.47
N LEU A 22 -7.10 9.08 -8.93
CA LEU A 22 -6.49 9.84 -7.83
C LEU A 22 -6.35 9.06 -6.52
N ASN A 23 -7.03 7.91 -6.42
CA ASN A 23 -6.98 7.01 -5.30
C ASN A 23 -5.98 5.85 -5.47
N HIS A 24 -5.17 5.85 -6.52
CA HIS A 24 -4.15 4.85 -6.73
C HIS A 24 -2.78 5.35 -6.26
N ALA A 25 -2.04 4.47 -5.58
CA ALA A 25 -0.64 4.68 -5.24
C ALA A 25 0.18 3.43 -5.50
N LEU A 26 1.47 3.62 -5.75
CA LEU A 26 2.48 2.57 -5.80
C LEU A 26 3.19 2.52 -4.46
N ILE A 27 3.25 1.33 -3.87
CA ILE A 27 3.89 1.07 -2.58
C ILE A 27 5.00 0.05 -2.78
N VAL A 28 6.16 0.33 -2.20
CA VAL A 28 7.31 -0.58 -2.16
C VAL A 28 7.42 -1.14 -0.76
N ILE A 29 7.75 -2.42 -0.65
CA ILE A 29 8.05 -3.04 0.63
C ILE A 29 9.57 -3.15 0.74
N PRO A 30 10.23 -2.43 1.67
CA PRO A 30 11.67 -2.57 1.88
C PRO A 30 12.04 -4.02 2.19
N GLY A 31 13.04 -4.55 1.47
CA GLY A 31 13.53 -5.92 1.66
C GLY A 31 12.75 -7.03 0.93
N ILE A 32 11.69 -6.69 0.18
CA ILE A 32 10.97 -7.68 -0.66
C ILE A 32 10.97 -7.20 -2.12
N GLU A 33 11.79 -7.85 -2.94
CA GLU A 33 11.89 -7.58 -4.38
C GLU A 33 11.29 -8.72 -5.23
N SER A 34 11.08 -9.89 -4.62
CA SER A 34 10.54 -11.05 -5.31
C SER A 34 9.05 -10.89 -5.62
N ILE A 35 8.70 -10.94 -6.91
CA ILE A 35 7.31 -10.91 -7.38
C ILE A 35 6.45 -11.98 -6.69
N LYS A 36 7.03 -13.18 -6.47
CA LYS A 36 6.34 -14.30 -5.82
C LYS A 36 5.95 -13.98 -4.37
N GLU A 37 6.81 -13.25 -3.67
CA GLU A 37 6.52 -12.81 -2.31
C GLU A 37 5.49 -11.68 -2.31
N LEU A 38 5.63 -10.70 -3.22
CA LEU A 38 4.72 -9.59 -3.37
C LEU A 38 3.28 -10.01 -3.71
N GLN A 39 3.12 -11.12 -4.44
CA GLN A 39 1.80 -11.69 -4.73
C GLN A 39 1.02 -12.08 -3.46
N LYS A 40 1.70 -12.45 -2.37
CA LYS A 40 1.04 -12.79 -1.09
C LYS A 40 0.33 -11.60 -0.46
N PHE A 41 0.72 -10.39 -0.84
CA PHE A 41 0.14 -9.15 -0.34
C PHE A 41 -1.06 -8.67 -1.17
N VAL A 42 -1.31 -9.27 -2.33
CA VAL A 42 -2.47 -8.92 -3.16
C VAL A 42 -3.76 -9.18 -2.38
N GLY A 43 -4.65 -8.20 -2.37
CA GLY A 43 -5.89 -8.25 -1.63
C GLY A 43 -5.75 -7.96 -0.12
N LYS A 44 -4.56 -7.69 0.40
CA LYS A 44 -4.38 -7.28 1.81
C LYS A 44 -4.75 -5.82 2.02
N LYS A 45 -5.14 -5.49 3.25
CA LYS A 45 -5.56 -4.14 3.65
C LYS A 45 -4.32 -3.29 3.90
N VAL A 46 -4.36 -2.05 3.41
CA VAL A 46 -3.30 -1.06 3.58
C VAL A 46 -3.88 0.15 4.30
N VAL A 47 -3.15 0.65 5.28
CA VAL A 47 -3.54 1.83 6.06
C VAL A 47 -2.42 2.85 6.01
N TRP A 48 -2.79 4.09 5.70
CA TRP A 48 -1.92 5.24 5.83
C TRP A 48 -2.52 6.19 6.87
N LYS A 49 -1.69 6.71 7.77
CA LYS A 49 -2.08 7.70 8.77
C LYS A 49 -1.39 9.03 8.47
N SER A 50 -2.19 10.08 8.29
CA SER A 50 -1.66 11.43 8.15
C SER A 50 -1.08 11.93 9.47
N ARG A 51 -0.21 12.95 9.39
CA ARG A 51 0.32 13.66 10.57
C ARG A 51 -0.79 14.24 11.47
N THR A 52 -1.93 14.59 10.89
CA THR A 52 -3.12 15.10 11.59
C THR A 52 -4.01 14.02 12.20
N GLY A 53 -3.63 12.74 12.09
CA GLY A 53 -4.40 11.61 12.63
C GLY A 53 -5.48 11.04 11.69
N LYS A 54 -5.76 11.67 10.54
CA LYS A 54 -6.69 11.12 9.53
C LYS A 54 -6.18 9.78 8.99
N LEU A 55 -7.09 8.82 8.87
CA LEU A 55 -6.81 7.47 8.38
C LEU A 55 -7.30 7.31 6.94
N PHE A 56 -6.44 6.72 6.11
CA PHE A 56 -6.73 6.39 4.72
C PHE A 56 -6.57 4.89 4.56
N VAL A 57 -7.68 4.24 4.21
CA VAL A 57 -7.74 2.79 4.05
C VAL A 57 -7.77 2.46 2.57
N GLY A 58 -6.92 1.50 2.19
CA GLY A 58 -6.85 0.95 0.86
C GLY A 58 -6.66 -0.55 0.85
N ARG A 59 -6.55 -1.10 -0.35
CA ARG A 59 -6.32 -2.53 -0.59
C ARG A 59 -5.32 -2.70 -1.71
N VAL A 60 -4.43 -3.67 -1.57
CA VAL A 60 -3.51 -4.03 -2.65
C VAL A 60 -4.30 -4.64 -3.80
N LYS A 61 -4.25 -4.02 -4.98
CA LYS A 61 -4.93 -4.51 -6.18
C LYS A 61 -4.14 -5.59 -6.88
N LYS A 62 -2.85 -5.33 -7.13
CA LYS A 62 -1.95 -6.21 -7.87
C LYS A 62 -0.50 -5.76 -7.71
N VAL A 63 0.43 -6.64 -8.07
CA VAL A 63 1.82 -6.26 -8.37
C VAL A 63 1.84 -5.50 -9.69
N TRP A 64 2.55 -4.37 -9.76
CA TRP A 64 2.52 -3.43 -10.88
C TRP A 64 3.63 -3.67 -11.90
N ASN A 65 4.88 -3.56 -11.49
CA ASN A 65 6.05 -3.64 -12.38
C ASN A 65 6.96 -4.83 -12.00
N ARG A 66 7.93 -5.11 -12.88
CA ARG A 66 8.94 -6.15 -12.65
C ARG A 66 9.90 -5.84 -11.49
N LYS A 67 10.00 -4.58 -11.07
CA LYS A 67 10.82 -4.13 -9.93
C LYS A 67 10.16 -4.40 -8.57
N GLY A 68 8.87 -4.74 -8.54
CA GLY A 68 8.21 -5.17 -7.31
C GLY A 68 7.34 -4.12 -6.62
N ASP A 69 6.74 -3.19 -7.35
CA ASP A 69 5.82 -2.22 -6.75
C ASP A 69 4.41 -2.82 -6.61
N LEU A 70 3.75 -2.53 -5.49
CA LEU A 70 2.35 -2.85 -5.27
C LEU A 70 1.45 -1.69 -5.69
N LEU A 71 0.51 -1.94 -6.60
CA LEU A 71 -0.56 -0.99 -6.88
C LEU A 71 -1.64 -1.11 -5.80
N VAL A 72 -1.85 -0.06 -5.04
CA VAL A 72 -2.86 0.02 -3.98
C VAL A 72 -3.96 0.99 -4.39
N ILE A 73 -5.21 0.58 -4.19
CA ILE A 73 -6.39 1.43 -4.35
C ILE A 73 -6.88 1.83 -2.97
N PHE A 74 -6.84 3.12 -2.69
CA PHE A 74 -7.42 3.71 -1.49
C PHE A 74 -8.90 4.07 -1.71
N ARG A 75 -9.66 4.14 -0.62
CA ARG A 75 -11.05 4.62 -0.66
C ARG A 75 -11.13 6.11 -1.01
N LYS A 76 -10.15 6.90 -0.55
CA LYS A 76 -9.99 8.33 -0.84
C LYS A 76 -8.60 8.56 -1.40
N GLY A 77 -8.47 9.57 -2.27
CA GLY A 77 -7.17 10.00 -2.79
C GLY A 77 -6.21 10.34 -1.67
N LEU A 78 -4.96 9.89 -1.80
CA LEU A 78 -3.91 10.29 -0.87
C LEU A 78 -3.47 11.72 -1.20
N PRO A 79 -3.26 12.58 -0.19
CA PRO A 79 -2.69 13.89 -0.44
C PRO A 79 -1.22 13.75 -0.86
N GLY A 80 -0.68 14.75 -1.55
CA GLY A 80 0.72 14.74 -2.00
C GLY A 80 1.74 14.59 -0.85
N GLN A 81 1.39 15.01 0.37
CA GLN A 81 2.24 14.86 1.56
C GLN A 81 2.46 13.41 1.98
N ALA A 82 1.69 12.46 1.45
CA ALA A 82 1.87 11.04 1.72
C ALA A 82 3.04 10.42 0.92
N LEU A 83 3.53 11.09 -0.12
CA LEU A 83 4.64 10.60 -0.93
C LEU A 83 5.91 10.46 -0.07
N GLY A 84 6.58 9.32 -0.16
CA GLY A 84 7.79 9.03 0.61
C GLY A 84 7.54 8.65 2.08
N THR A 85 6.28 8.55 2.52
CA THR A 85 5.94 8.18 3.90
C THR A 85 5.59 6.69 4.02
N GLU A 86 5.63 6.20 5.27
CA GLU A 86 5.33 4.80 5.58
C GLU A 86 3.83 4.48 5.55
N VAL A 87 3.50 3.26 5.17
CA VAL A 87 2.16 2.65 5.24
C VAL A 87 2.22 1.32 5.96
N GLU A 88 1.09 0.95 6.55
CA GLU A 88 0.93 -0.32 7.25
C GLU A 88 0.11 -1.29 6.40
N ILE A 89 0.68 -2.46 6.12
CA ILE A 89 0.02 -3.56 5.42
C ILE A 89 -0.37 -4.59 6.47
N ILE A 90 -1.68 -4.79 6.61
CA ILE A 90 -2.25 -5.69 7.62
C ILE A 90 -2.35 -7.10 7.00
N MET A 91 -1.66 -8.04 7.63
CA MET A 91 -1.69 -9.45 7.29
C MET A 91 -2.36 -10.24 8.40
N GLU A 92 -3.37 -11.01 8.03
CA GLU A 92 -3.91 -12.06 8.89
C GLU A 92 -3.11 -13.33 8.65
N GLN A 93 -2.51 -13.88 9.71
CA GLN A 93 -1.92 -15.21 9.72
C GLN A 93 -2.86 -16.13 10.49
N ASN A 94 -3.41 -17.11 9.78
CA ASN A 94 -4.09 -18.24 10.41
C ASN A 94 -3.01 -19.30 10.71
N VAL A 95 -2.78 -19.51 12.01
CA VAL A 95 -2.07 -20.68 12.54
C VAL A 95 -3.12 -21.68 13.00
#